data_AF-X1GFB4-F1
#
_entry.id   AF-X1GFB4-F1
#
_cell.length_a   1.000
_cell.length_b   1.000
_cell.length_c   1.000
_cell.angle_alpha   90.00
_cell.angle_beta   90.00
_cell.angle_gamma   90.00
#
_symmetry.space_group_name_H-M   'P 1'
#
loop_
_entity.id
_entity.type
_entity.pdbx_description
1 polymer ?
#
loop_
_entity_poly.entity_id
_entity_poly.type
_entity_poly.pdbx_seq_one_letter_code
_entity_poly.pdbx_strand_id
1 'polypeptide(L)'
;MSLPAKKTIEIDENITNFVYKMLSHESILKYDESKCVECGFCHRVCPVTISIYDEPLKRTAIGTPEEMRIESDKKIVVDTEKCIWCGSCTWICPGYTLELLINGENKILLVENGSLA
;
A
#
# COMPACT_ATOMS: atom_id res chain seq x y z
N MET A 1 -19.32 11.92 6.92
CA MET A 1 -17.90 11.53 7.08
C MET A 1 -17.04 12.74 6.78
N SER A 2 -16.18 13.12 7.72
CA SER A 2 -15.17 14.16 7.49
C SER A 2 -14.10 13.66 6.51
N LEU A 3 -13.59 14.57 5.68
CA LEU A 3 -12.43 14.34 4.81
C LEU A 3 -11.25 15.17 5.36
N PRO A 4 -9.99 14.72 5.23
CA PRO A 4 -9.53 13.45 4.64
C PRO A 4 -9.98 12.21 5.42
N ALA A 5 -10.24 11.11 4.73
CA ALA A 5 -10.60 9.82 5.34
C ALA A 5 -9.74 8.69 4.80
N LYS A 6 -9.17 7.90 5.70
CA LYS A 6 -8.35 6.73 5.40
C LYS A 6 -8.98 5.50 6.04
N LYS A 7 -8.98 4.36 5.34
CA LYS A 7 -9.52 3.10 5.87
C LYS A 7 -9.00 1.88 5.12
N THR A 8 -9.04 0.75 5.79
CA THR A 8 -8.86 -0.58 5.19
C THR A 8 -10.24 -1.21 5.01
N ILE A 9 -10.48 -1.83 3.86
CA ILE A 9 -11.73 -2.50 3.52
C ILE A 9 -11.39 -3.89 2.98
N GLU A 10 -11.84 -4.93 3.68
CA GLU A 10 -11.80 -6.30 3.18
C GLU A 10 -12.99 -6.50 2.24
N ILE A 11 -12.70 -6.81 0.98
CA ILE A 11 -13.73 -7.01 -0.05
C ILE A 11 -14.18 -8.47 -0.06
N ASP A 12 -13.22 -9.39 0.03
CA ASP A 12 -13.41 -10.82 0.17
C ASP A 12 -12.23 -11.44 0.94
N GLU A 13 -12.14 -12.77 0.98
CA GLU A 13 -11.08 -13.52 1.68
C GLU A 13 -9.65 -13.16 1.21
N ASN A 14 -9.46 -12.79 -0.06
CA ASN A 14 -8.15 -12.56 -0.65
C ASN A 14 -7.90 -11.09 -1.04
N ILE A 15 -8.97 -10.29 -1.21
CA ILE A 15 -8.87 -8.92 -1.70
C ILE A 15 -9.06 -7.92 -0.56
N THR A 16 -8.05 -7.08 -0.37
CA THR A 16 -8.08 -5.96 0.57
C THR A 16 -7.85 -4.64 -0.17
N ASN A 17 -8.70 -3.65 0.08
CA ASN A 17 -8.54 -2.30 -0.42
C ASN A 17 -8.14 -1.36 0.70
N PHE A 18 -6.95 -0.76 0.58
CA PHE A 18 -6.59 0.41 1.36
C PHE A 18 -7.12 1.64 0.63
N VAL A 19 -7.94 2.45 1.28
CA VAL A 19 -8.61 3.60 0.67
C VAL A 19 -8.18 4.89 1.34
N TYR A 20 -7.83 5.88 0.52
CA TYR A 20 -7.67 7.27 0.93
C TYR A 20 -8.58 8.17 0.11
N LYS A 21 -9.56 8.76 0.80
CA LYS A 21 -10.54 9.65 0.22
C LYS A 21 -10.22 11.10 0.57
N MET A 22 -10.08 11.89 -0.48
CA MET A 22 -9.92 13.34 -0.44
C MET A 22 -11.17 14.01 -1.04
N LEU A 23 -11.19 15.35 -1.02
CA LEU A 23 -12.30 16.12 -1.60
C LEU A 23 -12.41 15.92 -3.12
N SER A 24 -11.27 15.88 -3.82
CA SER A 24 -11.21 15.86 -5.30
C SER A 24 -10.79 14.52 -5.89
N HIS A 25 -10.29 13.59 -5.07
CA HIS A 25 -9.81 12.31 -5.57
C HIS A 25 -9.93 11.20 -4.52
N GLU A 26 -9.98 9.98 -5.01
CA GLU A 26 -9.96 8.76 -4.21
C GLU A 26 -8.81 7.88 -4.70
N SER A 27 -7.92 7.52 -3.78
CA SER A 27 -6.82 6.59 -4.04
C SER A 27 -7.15 5.24 -3.40
N ILE A 28 -7.02 4.17 -4.17
CA ILE A 28 -7.25 2.80 -3.71
C ILE A 28 -5.99 2.01 -4.02
N LEU A 29 -5.34 1.47 -2.98
CA LEU A 29 -4.30 0.48 -3.14
C LEU A 29 -4.97 -0.88 -2.90
N LYS A 30 -5.22 -1.58 -3.99
CA LYS A 30 -5.79 -2.93 -3.97
C LYS A 30 -4.67 -3.93 -3.74
N TYR A 31 -4.90 -4.88 -2.85
CA TYR A 31 -4.02 -6.00 -2.55
C TYR A 31 -4.75 -7.32 -2.80
N ASP A 32 -4.13 -8.22 -3.57
CA ASP A 32 -4.58 -9.58 -3.83
C ASP A 32 -3.63 -10.59 -3.17
N GLU A 33 -4.07 -11.15 -2.06
CA GLU A 33 -3.31 -12.06 -1.22
C GLU A 33 -3.00 -13.41 -1.88
N SER A 34 -3.90 -13.87 -2.75
CA SER A 34 -3.78 -15.17 -3.43
C SER A 34 -2.55 -15.25 -4.32
N LYS A 35 -2.09 -14.09 -4.82
CA LYS A 35 -0.90 -13.96 -5.67
C LYS A 35 0.36 -13.59 -4.90
N CYS A 36 0.23 -13.26 -3.61
CA CYS A 36 1.34 -12.78 -2.79
C CYS A 36 2.24 -13.93 -2.35
N VAL A 37 3.52 -13.82 -2.70
CA VAL A 37 4.59 -14.78 -2.36
C VAL A 37 5.53 -14.27 -1.28
N GLU A 38 5.18 -13.18 -0.58
CA GLU A 38 5.92 -12.66 0.58
C GLU A 38 7.40 -12.33 0.31
N CYS A 39 7.72 -11.92 -0.93
CA CYS A 39 9.09 -11.60 -1.35
C CYS A 39 9.69 -10.33 -0.70
N GLY A 40 8.87 -9.49 -0.04
CA GLY A 40 9.31 -8.30 0.68
C GLY A 40 9.85 -7.14 -0.18
N PHE A 41 9.63 -7.09 -1.49
CA PHE A 41 10.09 -5.93 -2.28
C PHE A 41 9.31 -4.65 -1.94
N CYS A 42 8.02 -4.79 -1.63
CA CYS A 42 7.15 -3.64 -1.32
C CYS A 42 7.62 -2.86 -0.09
N HIS A 43 8.06 -3.53 0.97
CA HIS A 43 8.55 -2.86 2.18
C HIS A 43 9.92 -2.21 1.95
N ARG A 44 10.79 -2.86 1.17
CA ARG A 44 12.15 -2.34 0.88
C ARG A 44 12.16 -1.11 0.00
N VAL A 45 11.22 -1.00 -0.94
CA VAL A 45 11.11 0.17 -1.84
C VAL A 45 10.34 1.33 -1.22
N CYS A 46 9.64 1.10 -0.09
CA CYS A 46 8.78 2.12 0.48
C CYS A 46 9.62 3.34 0.92
N PRO A 47 9.32 4.55 0.43
CA PRO A 47 10.10 5.74 0.77
C PRO A 47 9.75 6.31 2.16
N VAL A 48 8.73 5.77 2.82
CA VAL A 48 8.26 6.27 4.12
C VAL A 48 9.16 5.77 5.23
N THR A 49 9.58 6.69 6.11
CA THR A 49 10.18 6.32 7.39
C THR A 49 9.18 6.57 8.50
N ILE A 50 8.84 5.52 9.23
CA ILE A 50 8.02 5.57 10.43
C ILE A 50 8.95 5.55 11.64
N SER A 51 8.83 6.58 12.47
CA SER A 51 9.40 6.58 13.81
C SER A 51 8.44 5.86 14.74
N ILE A 52 8.91 4.82 15.39
CA ILE A 52 8.23 4.18 16.52
C ILE A 52 9.08 4.51 17.74
N TYR A 53 8.49 5.15 18.75
CA TYR A 53 9.19 5.43 20.01
C TYR A 53 9.71 4.11 20.60
N ASP A 54 10.96 4.13 21.06
CA ASP A 54 11.67 2.97 21.63
C ASP A 54 11.99 1.81 20.67
N GLU A 55 11.91 2.02 19.35
CA GLU A 55 12.34 1.04 18.33
C GLU A 55 13.28 1.65 17.27
N PRO A 56 14.05 0.83 16.54
CA PRO A 56 14.73 1.25 15.33
C PRO A 56 13.74 1.89 14.33
N LEU A 57 14.17 2.93 13.63
CA LEU A 57 13.41 3.54 12.55
C LEU A 57 12.96 2.48 11.54
N LYS A 58 11.64 2.29 11.39
CA LYS A 58 11.09 1.41 10.35
C LYS A 58 10.98 2.20 9.06
N ARG A 59 11.66 1.74 8.02
CA ARG A 59 11.69 2.41 6.72
C ARG A 59 10.61 1.89 5.78
N THR A 60 9.37 1.80 6.26
CA THR A 60 8.25 1.37 5.41
C THR A 60 6.90 1.70 6.04
N ALA A 61 5.87 1.88 5.20
CA ALA A 61 4.45 1.90 5.59
C ALA A 61 3.70 0.62 5.20
N ILE A 62 4.41 -0.38 4.65
CA ILE A 62 3.87 -1.67 4.22
C ILE A 62 4.80 -2.78 4.70
N GLY A 63 4.26 -3.88 5.21
CA GLY A 63 5.06 -4.97 5.78
C GLY A 63 4.18 -6.10 6.28
N THR A 64 4.76 -7.07 6.98
CA THR A 64 3.95 -8.11 7.63
C THR A 64 3.16 -7.53 8.83
N PRO A 65 2.05 -8.15 9.24
CA PRO A 65 1.30 -7.73 10.44
C PRO A 65 2.18 -7.60 11.68
N GLU A 66 3.09 -8.56 11.89
CA GLU A 66 4.04 -8.58 13.00
C GLU A 66 5.02 -7.40 12.95
N GLU A 67 5.65 -7.17 11.79
CA GLU A 67 6.57 -6.06 11.59
C GLU A 67 5.89 -4.70 11.80
N MET A 68 4.64 -4.58 11.37
CA MET A 68 3.88 -3.33 11.41
C MET A 68 3.11 -3.14 12.73
N ARG A 69 3.04 -4.17 13.58
CA ARG A 69 2.21 -4.20 14.81
C ARG A 69 0.74 -3.86 14.53
N ILE A 70 0.20 -4.42 13.45
CA ILE A 70 -1.20 -4.27 13.06
C ILE A 70 -1.84 -5.65 13.15
N GLU A 71 -2.94 -5.78 13.89
CA GLU A 71 -3.69 -7.03 13.95
C GLU A 71 -4.37 -7.29 12.59
N SER A 72 -3.97 -8.37 11.92
CA SER A 72 -4.52 -8.82 10.65
C SER A 72 -4.12 -10.28 10.41
N ASP A 73 -4.98 -11.03 9.72
CA ASP A 73 -4.70 -12.39 9.23
C ASP A 73 -4.04 -12.40 7.84
N LYS A 74 -3.87 -11.23 7.21
CA LYS A 74 -3.28 -11.07 5.88
C LYS A 74 -1.76 -11.20 5.91
N LYS A 75 -1.17 -11.74 4.84
CA LYS A 75 0.30 -11.82 4.66
C LYS A 75 1.01 -10.45 4.75
N ILE A 76 0.36 -9.39 4.28
CA ILE A 76 0.88 -8.02 4.38
C ILE A 76 -0.23 -7.03 4.77
N VAL A 77 0.19 -5.95 5.42
CA VAL A 77 -0.65 -4.83 5.85
C VAL A 77 -0.02 -3.51 5.42
N VAL A 78 -0.86 -2.48 5.31
CA VAL A 78 -0.43 -1.10 5.03
C VAL A 78 -0.91 -0.21 6.16
N ASP A 79 0.02 0.53 6.78
CA ASP A 79 -0.32 1.62 7.68
C ASP A 79 -0.86 2.79 6.82
N THR A 80 -2.18 2.90 6.72
CA THR A 80 -2.82 3.94 5.91
C THR A 80 -2.54 5.34 6.42
N GLU A 81 -2.27 5.51 7.71
CA GLU A 81 -1.95 6.80 8.32
C GLU A 81 -0.59 7.31 7.86
N LYS A 82 0.37 6.40 7.67
CA LYS A 82 1.74 6.72 7.22
C LYS A 82 1.95 6.60 5.71
N CYS A 83 1.16 5.78 5.03
CA CYS A 83 1.25 5.61 3.58
C CYS A 83 1.01 6.95 2.84
N ILE A 84 1.92 7.25 1.90
CA ILE A 84 1.87 8.47 1.08
C ILE A 84 1.33 8.22 -0.34
N TRP A 85 0.83 7.02 -0.62
CA TRP A 85 0.15 6.70 -1.88
C TRP A 85 1.01 6.90 -3.14
N CYS A 86 2.32 6.65 -3.04
CA CYS A 86 3.27 6.89 -4.15
C CYS A 86 3.28 5.80 -5.24
N GLY A 87 2.74 4.62 -4.98
CA GLY A 87 2.69 3.51 -5.97
C GLY A 87 3.99 2.73 -6.17
N SER A 88 5.08 3.03 -5.44
CA SER A 88 6.36 2.29 -5.59
C SER A 88 6.22 0.79 -5.33
N CYS A 89 5.36 0.39 -4.37
CA CYS A 89 5.10 -1.00 -4.05
C CYS A 89 4.36 -1.76 -5.18
N THR A 90 3.43 -1.10 -5.86
CA THR A 90 2.75 -1.63 -7.06
C THR A 90 3.76 -1.85 -8.18
N TRP A 91 4.63 -0.87 -8.40
CA TRP A 91 5.63 -0.94 -9.47
C TRP A 91 6.65 -2.06 -9.28
N ILE A 92 7.20 -2.22 -8.07
CA ILE A 92 8.24 -3.21 -7.82
C ILE A 92 7.68 -4.63 -7.65
N CYS A 93 6.38 -4.81 -7.46
CA CYS A 93 5.80 -6.11 -7.11
C CYS A 93 5.89 -7.08 -8.30
N PRO A 94 6.72 -8.14 -8.23
CA PRO A 94 6.86 -9.08 -9.35
C PRO A 94 5.62 -9.94 -9.56
N GLY A 95 4.80 -10.12 -8.52
CA GLY A 95 3.55 -10.88 -8.59
C GLY A 95 2.34 -10.07 -9.04
N TYR A 96 2.50 -8.77 -9.32
CA TYR A 96 1.40 -7.85 -9.67
C TYR A 96 0.21 -7.93 -8.70
N THR A 97 0.53 -8.09 -7.42
CA THR A 97 -0.46 -8.31 -6.34
C THR A 97 -1.01 -7.01 -5.77
N LEU A 98 -0.34 -5.90 -6.05
CA LEU A 98 -0.66 -4.56 -5.56
C LEU A 98 -0.98 -3.67 -6.75
N GLU A 99 -2.12 -2.99 -6.72
CA GLU A 99 -2.57 -2.10 -7.79
C GLU A 99 -3.02 -0.77 -7.19
N LEU A 100 -2.43 0.35 -7.62
CA LEU A 100 -2.83 1.69 -7.20
C LEU A 100 -3.78 2.31 -8.23
N LEU A 101 -5.02 2.54 -7.80
CA LEU A 101 -6.03 3.24 -8.57
C LEU A 101 -6.21 4.66 -8.03
N ILE A 102 -6.26 5.64 -8.92
CA ILE A 102 -6.60 7.04 -8.58
C ILE A 102 -7.82 7.41 -9.40
N ASN A 103 -8.93 7.71 -8.74
CA ASN A 103 -10.23 7.97 -9.35
C ASN A 103 -10.72 6.83 -10.26
N GLY A 104 -10.41 5.58 -9.88
CA GLY A 104 -10.80 4.38 -10.63
C GLY A 104 -9.89 4.04 -11.82
N GLU A 105 -8.90 4.86 -12.12
CA GLU A 105 -7.91 4.59 -13.16
C GLU A 105 -6.66 3.96 -12.55
N ASN A 106 -6.16 2.86 -13.13
CA ASN A 106 -4.87 2.30 -12.76
C ASN A 106 -3.77 3.27 -13.23
N LYS A 107 -3.04 3.86 -12.28
CA LYS A 107 -1.96 4.81 -12.59
C LYS A 107 -0.63 4.21 -12.20
N ILE A 108 0.00 3.48 -13.12
CA ILE A 108 1.45 3.24 -13.05
C ILE A 108 2.15 4.47 -13.63
N LEU A 109 2.22 5.53 -12.82
CA LEU A 109 2.74 6.85 -13.21
C LEU A 109 4.16 6.79 -13.81
N LEU A 110 4.94 5.75 -13.49
CA LEU A 110 6.30 5.59 -13.99
C LEU A 110 6.37 5.11 -15.46
N VAL A 111 5.37 4.35 -15.93
CA VAL A 111 5.30 3.88 -17.32
C VAL A 111 4.72 4.98 -18.21
N GLU A 112 3.66 5.64 -17.75
CA GLU A 112 2.97 6.69 -18.52
C GLU A 112 3.85 7.93 -18.77
N ASN A 113 4.73 8.27 -17.82
CA ASN A 113 5.62 9.43 -17.94
C ASN A 113 6.92 9.13 -18.71
N GLY A 114 7.08 7.92 -19.27
CA GLY A 114 8.29 7.56 -20.03
C GLY A 114 9.57 7.43 -19.19
N SER A 115 9.47 7.40 -17.86
CA SER A 115 10.61 7.22 -16.95
C SER A 115 11.24 5.83 -17.05
N LEU A 116 10.50 4.88 -17.64
CA LEU A 116 10.90 3.51 -17.91
C LEU A 116 10.68 3.24 -19.40
N ALA A 117 11.43 3.95 -20.24
CA ALA A 117 11.60 3.62 -21.66
C ALA A 117 12.61 2.48 -21.82
#